data_AF-A0AAW3MJ21-F1
#
_entry.id   AF-A0AAW3MJ21-F1
#
_cell.length_a   1.000
_cell.length_b   1.000
_cell.length_c   1.000
_cell.angle_alpha   90.00
_cell.angle_beta   90.00
_cell.angle_gamma   90.00
#
_symmetry.space_group_name_H-M   'P 1'
#
loop_
_entity.id
_entity.type
_entity.pdbx_description
1 polymer ?
#
loop_
_entity_poly.entity_id
_entity_poly.type
_entity_poly.pdbx_seq_one_letter_code
_entity_poly.pdbx_strand_id
1 'polypeptide(L)' 'MRLHVHVKGKLVAHLYRQADEYALRYTEDATTDDFVSLTMPVRKDAWVWPRDLHPFFRQNLPEGFLLQICPA' A
#
# COMPACT_ATOMS: atom_id res chain seq x y z
N MET A 1 2.89 -2.20 -11.85
CA MET A 1 3.19 -3.08 -10.70
C MET A 1 2.07 -2.95 -9.68
N ARG A 2 1.62 -4.08 -9.12
CA ARG A 2 0.57 -4.15 -8.10
C ARG A 2 1.14 -4.92 -6.90
N LEU A 3 1.07 -4.35 -5.71
CA LEU A 3 1.48 -4.94 -4.45
C LEU A 3 0.25 -5.42 -3.67
N HIS A 4 0.40 -6.56 -3.01
CA HIS A 4 -0.60 -7.12 -2.13
C HIS A 4 -0.25 -6.72 -0.71
N VAL A 5 -1.19 -6.08 -0.01
CA VAL A 5 -1.02 -5.64 1.37
C VAL A 5 -1.71 -6.67 2.25
N HIS A 6 -0.92 -7.34 3.09
CA HIS A 6 -1.40 -8.34 4.02
C HIS A 6 -1.34 -7.82 5.46
N VAL A 7 -2.43 -7.97 6.21
CA VAL A 7 -2.49 -7.70 7.65
C VAL A 7 -2.83 -9.01 8.35
N LYS A 8 -2.04 -9.40 9.36
CA LYS A 8 -2.19 -10.69 10.08
C LYS A 8 -2.26 -11.92 9.15
N GLY A 9 -1.61 -11.88 7.98
CA GLY A 9 -1.62 -12.97 6.98
C GLY A 9 -2.83 -12.99 6.05
N LYS A 10 -3.76 -12.04 6.19
CA LYS A 10 -4.94 -11.89 5.34
C LYS A 10 -4.71 -10.80 4.29
N LEU A 11 -5.18 -11.01 3.07
CA LEU A 11 -5.14 -9.99 2.01
C LEU A 11 -6.23 -8.93 2.24
N VAL A 12 -5.80 -7.74 2.64
CA VAL A 12 -6.72 -6.67 3.06
C VAL A 12 -6.76 -5.51 2.07
N ALA A 13 -5.70 -5.30 1.29
CA ALA A 13 -5.69 -4.26 0.27
C ALA A 13 -4.75 -4.55 -0.90
N HIS A 14 -5.01 -3.88 -2.02
CA HIS A 14 -4.15 -3.85 -3.18
C HIS A 14 -3.61 -2.43 -3.36
N LEU A 15 -2.29 -2.30 -3.38
CA LEU A 15 -1.62 -1.06 -3.72
C LEU A 15 -1.16 -1.15 -5.18
N TYR A 16 -1.56 -0.19 -6.01
CA TYR A 16 -1.17 -0.13 -7.41
C TYR A 16 -0.78 1.29 -7.79
N ARG A 17 0.17 1.41 -8.72
CA ARG A 17 0.54 2.69 -9.32
C ARG A 17 -0.20 2.84 -10.64
N GLN A 18 -0.92 3.95 -10.81
CA GLN A 18 -1.67 4.30 -12.01
C GLN A 18 -1.04 5.54 -12.63
N ALA A 19 -0.30 5.36 -13.74
CA ALA A 19 0.52 6.38 -14.37
C ALA A 19 1.53 7.02 -13.38
N ASP A 20 1.18 8.17 -12.80
CA ASP A 20 1.98 8.95 -11.85
C ASP A 20 1.43 8.91 -10.41
N GLU A 21 0.22 8.36 -10.23
CA GLU A 21 -0.48 8.36 -8.95
C GLU A 21 -0.40 6.99 -8.28
N TYR A 22 -0.33 6.99 -6.96
CA TYR A 22 -0.41 5.75 -6.17
C TYR A 22 -1.84 5.59 -5.68
N ALA A 23 -2.41 4.41 -5.85
CA ALA A 23 -3.76 4.09 -5.40
C ALA A 23 -3.76 2.82 -4.55
N LEU A 24 -4.36 2.89 -3.37
CA LEU A 24 -4.62 1.73 -2.52
C LEU A 24 -6.12 1.47 -2.45
N ARG A 25 -6.52 0.24 -2.72
CA ARG A 25 -7.90 -0.21 -2.62
C ARG A 25 -8.00 -1.36 -1.62
N TYR A 26 -8.82 -1.18 -0.60
CA TYR A 26 -9.18 -2.26 0.31
C TYR A 26 -10.01 -3.33 -0.39
N THR A 27 -9.83 -4.59 0.02
CA THR A 27 -10.67 -5.69 -0.44
C THR A 27 -12.04 -5.61 0.25
N GLU A 28 -13.07 -6.18 -0.38
CA GLU A 28 -14.41 -6.23 0.22
C GLU A 28 -14.45 -7.08 1.50
N ASP A 29 -13.45 -7.94 1.66
CA ASP A 29 -13.28 -8.82 2.81
C ASP A 29 -12.50 -8.16 3.98
N ALA A 30 -11.96 -6.96 3.75
CA ALA A 30 -11.26 -6.21 4.79
C ALA A 30 -12.27 -5.63 5.80
N THR A 31 -12.08 -5.94 7.08
CA THR A 31 -12.91 -5.38 8.15
C THR A 31 -12.28 -4.11 8.72
N THR A 32 -13.03 -3.34 9.50
CA THR A 32 -12.49 -2.11 10.12
C THR A 32 -11.31 -2.39 11.09
N ASP A 33 -11.14 -3.63 11.59
CA ASP A 33 -9.97 -4.06 12.37
C ASP A 33 -8.73 -4.30 11.50
N ASP A 34 -8.93 -4.55 10.20
CA ASP A 34 -7.89 -4.85 9.21
C ASP A 34 -7.29 -3.58 8.57
N PHE A 35 -7.25 -2.47 9.32
CA PHE A 35 -6.71 -1.21 8.82
C PHE A 35 -5.19 -1.28 8.69
N VAL A 36 -4.66 -0.72 7.61
CA VAL A 36 -3.21 -0.70 7.36
C VAL A 36 -2.52 0.41 8.17
N SER A 37 -3.21 1.52 8.39
CA SER A 37 -2.72 2.66 9.19
C SER A 37 -3.91 3.37 9.84
N LEU A 38 -3.68 3.98 11.01
CA LEU A 38 -4.70 4.79 11.70
C LEU A 38 -5.17 5.98 10.86
N THR A 39 -4.32 6.47 9.95
CA THR A 39 -4.64 7.53 8.99
C THR A 39 -5.40 7.03 7.76
N MET A 40 -5.54 5.71 7.60
CA MET A 40 -6.15 5.07 6.44
C MET A 40 -7.15 4.00 6.89
N PRO A 41 -8.31 4.39 7.43
CA PRO A 41 -9.34 3.43 7.79
C PRO A 41 -9.82 2.64 6.57
N VAL A 42 -10.27 1.41 6.81
CA VAL A 42 -10.84 0.54 5.79
C VAL A 42 -12.09 1.20 5.22
N ARG A 43 -12.07 1.46 3.91
CA ARG A 43 -13.16 2.10 3.18
C ARG A 43 -13.32 1.46 1.81
N LYS A 44 -14.53 1.54 1.25
CA LYS A 44 -14.82 1.05 -0.11
C LYS A 44 -14.10 1.83 -1.21
N ASP A 45 -13.85 3.12 -0.96
CA ASP A 45 -13.25 4.02 -1.93
C ASP A 45 -11.72 3.88 -1.99
N ALA A 46 -11.15 3.95 -3.19
CA ALA A 46 -9.70 3.84 -3.33
C ALA A 46 -9.02 5.09 -2.74
N TRP A 47 -7.96 4.89 -1.96
CA TRP A 47 -7.07 5.97 -1.52
C TRP A 47 -6.13 6.31 -2.67
N VAL A 48 -6.29 7.49 -3.26
CA VAL A 48 -5.43 7.96 -4.35
C VAL A 48 -4.52 9.07 -3.84
N TRP A 49 -3.23 8.94 -4.13
CA TRP A 49 -2.22 9.94 -3.83
C TRP A 49 -1.59 10.44 -5.13
N PRO A 50 -1.76 11.72 -5.47
CA PRO A 50 -1.41 12.26 -6.78
C PRO A 50 0.07 12.61 -6.96
N ARG A 51 0.86 12.67 -5.87
CA ARG A 51 2.27 13.12 -5.93
C ARG A 51 3.27 12.12 -5.39
N ASP A 52 2.92 11.33 -4.39
CA ASP A 52 3.85 10.38 -3.78
C ASP A 52 3.11 9.32 -2.97
N LEU A 53 3.77 8.19 -2.73
CA LEU A 53 3.21 7.12 -1.93
C LEU A 53 3.09 7.58 -0.46
N HIS A 54 2.06 7.14 0.25
CA HIS A 54 1.83 7.51 1.65
C HIS A 54 3.10 7.22 2.49
N PRO A 55 3.52 8.14 3.39
CA PRO A 55 4.78 8.03 4.14
C PRO A 55 4.92 6.72 4.90
N PHE A 56 3.80 6.16 5.39
CA PHE A 56 3.76 4.80 5.97
C PHE A 56 4.37 3.73 5.06
N PHE A 57 4.00 3.68 3.77
CA PHE A 57 4.60 2.73 2.84
C PHE A 57 6.01 3.14 2.42
N ARG A 58 6.31 4.44 2.36
CA ARG A 58 7.66 4.93 2.05
C ARG A 58 8.69 4.51 3.11
N GLN A 59 8.30 4.50 4.39
CA GLN A 59 9.15 4.03 5.49
C GLN A 59 9.30 2.50 5.51
N ASN A 60 8.32 1.77 4.97
CA ASN A 60 8.42 0.32 4.81
C ASN A 60 9.16 -0.09 3.53
N LEU A 61 9.29 0.82 2.57
CA LEU A 61 10.22 0.65 1.46
C LEU A 61 11.62 0.86 2.02
N PRO A 62 12.60 0.03 1.63
CA PRO A 62 13.96 0.22 2.10
C PRO A 62 14.45 1.60 1.68
N GLU A 63 14.73 2.43 2.68
CA GLU A 63 15.31 3.76 2.54
C GLU A 63 16.76 3.63 2.06
N GLY A 64 16.94 3.42 0.76
CA GLY A 64 18.26 3.18 0.18
C GLY A 64 18.91 1.85 0.63
N PHE A 65 20.10 1.59 0.10
CA PHE A 65 20.91 0.36 0.22
C PHE A 65 20.34 -0.93 -0.42
N LEU A 66 19.05 -1.27 -0.28
CA LEU A 66 18.49 -2.49 -0.89
C LEU A 66 18.16 -2.36 -2.40
N LEU A 67 18.21 -1.16 -2.96
CA LEU A 67 18.14 -0.95 -4.42
C LEU A 67 19.44 -1.35 -5.15
N GLN A 68 20.56 -1.54 -4.44
CA GLN A 68 21.85 -1.93 -5.05
C GLN A 68 22.11 -3.44 -5.10
N ILE A 69 21.27 -4.29 -4.47
CA ILE A 69 21.64 -5.70 -4.21
C ILE A 69 20.88 -6.69 -5.12
N CYS A 70 19.92 -6.25 -5.94
CA CYS A 70 19.24 -7.13 -6.88
C CYS A 70 19.59 -6.76 -8.34
N PRO A 71 20.71 -7.25 -8.89
CA PRO A 71 20.84 -7.34 -10.33
C PRO A 71 19.83 -8.37 -10.87
N ALA A 72 19.38 -8.11 -12.09
CA ALA A 72 18.38 -8.83 -12.87
C ALA A 72 18.59 -10.35 -12.94
#